data_AF-A0A6A6PFK5-F1
#
_entry.id   AF-A0A6A6PFK5-F1
#
_cell.length_a   1.000
_cell.length_b   1.000
_cell.length_c   1.000
_cell.angle_alpha   90.00
_cell.angle_beta   90.00
_cell.angle_gamma   90.00
#
_symmetry.space_group_name_H-M   'P 1'
#
loop_
_entity.id
_entity.type
_entity.pdbx_description
1 polymer ?
#
loop_
_entity_poly.entity_id
_entity_poly.type
_entity_poly.pdbx_seq_one_letter_code
_entity_poly.pdbx_strand_id
1 'polypeptide(L)'
;MRCAIQTAQYCFENVLPKTDSRRVFLLPDAQEITDLPCDIGSAPAAITHEFGELVDTRMVAEDWTSKKGKYGTDPESLQEWARRLRRWLRDQPEAEIVVVSQAGFLEYVTGSNLDDNGELRDFVSGWKQFLHFSRR
;
A
#
# COMPACT_ATOMS: atom_id res chain seq x y z
N MET A 1 -6.10 0.27 3.15
CA MET A 1 -6.83 0.57 4.41
C MET A 1 -7.54 1.90 4.28
N ARG A 2 -8.66 2.12 5.00
CA ARG A 2 -9.47 3.36 4.91
C ARG A 2 -8.66 4.63 5.15
N CYS A 3 -7.81 4.61 6.19
CA CYS A 3 -6.95 5.71 6.59
C CYS A 3 -5.90 6.13 5.54
N ALA A 4 -5.45 5.20 4.69
CA ALA A 4 -4.51 5.47 3.60
C ALA A 4 -5.22 6.12 2.41
N ILE A 5 -6.43 5.66 2.07
CA ILE A 5 -7.26 6.26 1.01
C ILE A 5 -7.64 7.70 1.40
N GLN A 6 -8.07 7.92 2.64
CA GLN A 6 -8.36 9.25 3.17
C GLN A 6 -7.11 10.16 3.16
N THR A 7 -5.94 9.64 3.54
CA THR A 7 -4.69 10.41 3.42
C THR A 7 -4.35 10.74 1.97
N ALA A 8 -4.54 9.82 1.02
CA ALA A 8 -4.38 10.11 -0.40
C ALA A 8 -5.35 11.21 -0.86
N GLN A 9 -6.63 11.11 -0.48
CA GLN A 9 -7.67 12.08 -0.80
C GLN A 9 -7.34 13.49 -0.29
N TYR A 10 -7.08 13.64 1.02
CA TYR A 10 -6.91 14.95 1.65
C TYR A 10 -5.54 15.58 1.38
N CYS A 11 -4.45 14.79 1.34
CA CYS A 11 -3.11 15.34 1.15
C CYS A 11 -2.79 15.66 -0.32
N PHE A 12 -3.46 15.00 -1.27
CA PHE A 12 -3.19 15.14 -2.70
C PHE A 12 -4.39 15.70 -3.49
N GLU A 13 -5.43 16.21 -2.83
CA GLU A 13 -6.64 16.78 -3.46
C GLU A 13 -6.33 17.76 -4.61
N ASN A 14 -5.30 18.59 -4.43
CA ASN A 14 -4.90 19.61 -5.41
C ASN A 14 -4.19 19.06 -6.66
N VAL A 15 -3.67 17.82 -6.61
CA VAL A 15 -2.96 17.16 -7.73
C VAL A 15 -3.70 15.94 -8.27
N LEU A 16 -4.73 15.45 -7.56
CA LEU A 16 -5.58 14.37 -8.05
C LEU A 16 -6.43 14.85 -9.26
N PRO A 17 -6.49 14.08 -10.37
CA PRO A 17 -7.25 14.47 -11.54
C PRO A 17 -8.75 14.59 -11.25
N LYS A 18 -9.30 15.81 -11.40
CA LYS A 18 -10.71 16.07 -11.13
C LYS A 18 -11.68 15.45 -12.13
N THR A 19 -11.21 15.15 -13.35
CA THR A 19 -12.08 14.73 -14.46
C THR A 19 -11.59 13.51 -15.25
N ASP A 20 -10.33 13.05 -15.10
CA ASP A 20 -9.81 12.00 -16.00
C ASP A 20 -8.89 10.94 -15.36
N SER A 21 -9.31 9.68 -15.49
CA SER A 21 -8.59 8.38 -15.53
C SER A 21 -7.33 8.02 -14.70
N ARG A 22 -6.81 8.85 -13.78
CA ARG A 22 -5.76 8.44 -12.81
C ARG A 22 -6.19 8.67 -11.35
N ARG A 23 -7.24 7.95 -10.96
CA ARG A 23 -7.89 8.06 -9.65
C ARG A 23 -7.44 6.90 -8.75
N VAL A 24 -6.58 7.22 -7.77
CA VAL A 24 -5.98 6.37 -6.71
C VAL A 24 -6.06 4.85 -6.94
N PHE A 25 -5.01 4.25 -7.50
CA PHE A 25 -4.89 2.80 -7.63
C PHE A 25 -4.74 2.12 -6.28
N LEU A 26 -5.60 1.12 -5.99
CA LEU A 26 -5.49 0.34 -4.76
C LEU A 26 -4.69 -0.95 -5.00
N LEU A 27 -3.51 -1.01 -4.39
CA LEU A 27 -2.61 -2.15 -4.46
C LEU A 27 -2.69 -2.96 -3.16
N PRO A 28 -3.21 -4.21 -3.17
CA PRO A 28 -3.24 -5.07 -1.99
C PRO A 28 -1.87 -5.34 -1.36
N ASP A 29 -0.82 -5.34 -2.19
CA ASP A 29 0.56 -5.52 -1.74
C ASP A 29 1.12 -4.29 -1.01
N ALA A 30 0.40 -3.17 -0.92
CA ALA A 30 0.78 -1.99 -0.14
C ALA A 30 -0.02 -1.84 1.17
N GLN A 31 -0.53 -2.95 1.72
CA GLN A 31 -1.23 -2.99 3.00
C GLN A 31 -0.28 -3.07 4.19
N GLU A 32 -0.74 -2.71 5.39
CA GLU A 32 0.05 -2.87 6.62
C GLU A 32 0.18 -4.34 7.03
N ILE A 33 1.23 -4.68 7.78
CA ILE A 33 1.59 -6.05 8.13
C ILE A 33 0.83 -6.61 9.33
N THR A 34 0.21 -5.77 10.16
CA THR A 34 -0.51 -6.22 11.37
C THR A 34 -1.93 -6.70 11.04
N ASP A 35 -2.51 -7.51 11.94
CA ASP A 35 -3.90 -7.96 11.93
C ASP A 35 -4.82 -7.09 12.82
N LEU A 36 -4.35 -5.92 13.28
CA LEU A 36 -5.18 -5.00 14.05
C LEU A 36 -6.38 -4.53 13.21
N PRO A 37 -7.58 -4.32 13.81
CA PRO A 37 -8.78 -3.93 13.06
C PRO A 37 -8.66 -2.63 12.23
N CYS A 38 -7.69 -1.76 12.53
CA CYS A 38 -7.39 -0.56 11.76
C CYS A 38 -6.48 -0.80 10.53
N ASP A 39 -5.73 -1.90 10.54
CA ASP A 39 -4.70 -2.27 9.55
C ASP A 39 -5.20 -3.37 8.59
N ILE A 40 -6.35 -3.96 8.90
CA ILE A 40 -7.15 -4.77 7.97
C ILE A 40 -7.97 -3.84 7.05
N GLY A 41 -8.09 -4.22 5.79
CA GLY A 41 -8.90 -3.52 4.80
C GLY A 41 -10.39 -3.81 4.88
N SER A 42 -11.14 -3.29 3.90
CA SER A 42 -12.56 -3.63 3.69
C SER A 42 -12.74 -4.36 2.36
N ALA A 43 -13.87 -5.05 2.16
CA ALA A 43 -14.18 -5.68 0.88
C ALA A 43 -14.22 -4.64 -0.27
N PRO A 44 -13.86 -5.01 -1.51
CA PRO A 44 -13.86 -4.10 -2.66
C PRO A 44 -15.18 -3.34 -2.84
N ALA A 45 -16.32 -4.02 -2.69
CA ALA A 45 -17.64 -3.41 -2.77
C ALA A 45 -17.88 -2.32 -1.71
N ALA A 46 -17.40 -2.52 -0.48
CA ALA A 46 -17.51 -1.51 0.59
C ALA A 46 -16.62 -0.30 0.32
N ILE A 47 -15.42 -0.53 -0.24
CA ILE A 47 -14.50 0.54 -0.66
C ILE A 47 -15.10 1.37 -1.78
N THR A 48 -15.61 0.73 -2.85
CA THR A 48 -16.28 1.43 -3.95
C THR A 48 -17.54 2.16 -3.50
N HIS A 49 -18.29 1.61 -2.53
CA HIS A 49 -19.45 2.31 -1.94
C HIS A 49 -19.04 3.57 -1.14
N GLU A 50 -17.94 3.53 -0.38
CA GLU A 50 -17.49 4.69 0.40
C GLU A 50 -16.81 5.77 -0.44
N PHE A 51 -15.90 5.38 -1.34
CA PHE A 51 -15.02 6.31 -2.06
C PHE A 51 -15.45 6.57 -3.52
N GLY A 52 -16.43 5.82 -4.03
CA GLY A 52 -16.94 5.96 -5.38
C GLY A 52 -15.84 5.84 -6.43
N GLU A 53 -15.87 6.71 -7.43
CA GLU A 53 -14.89 6.76 -8.51
C GLU A 53 -13.51 7.31 -8.11
N LEU A 54 -13.27 7.69 -6.85
CA LEU A 54 -11.95 8.19 -6.40
C LEU A 54 -10.86 7.11 -6.48
N VAL A 55 -11.26 5.84 -6.40
CA VAL A 55 -10.37 4.70 -6.22
C VAL A 55 -10.57 3.66 -7.31
N ASP A 56 -9.46 3.10 -7.80
CA ASP A 56 -9.48 1.94 -8.68
C ASP A 56 -9.29 0.66 -7.85
N THR A 57 -10.36 -0.12 -7.73
CA THR A 57 -10.42 -1.39 -7.00
C THR A 57 -10.09 -2.62 -7.84
N ARG A 58 -9.75 -2.49 -9.14
CA ARG A 58 -9.58 -3.63 -10.07
C ARG A 58 -8.52 -4.65 -9.65
N MET A 59 -7.52 -4.25 -8.87
CA MET A 59 -6.48 -5.13 -8.34
C MET A 59 -6.82 -5.72 -6.96
N VAL A 60 -7.92 -5.30 -6.34
CA VAL A 60 -8.33 -5.69 -4.99
C VAL A 60 -9.27 -6.90 -5.07
N ALA A 61 -8.72 -8.10 -4.88
CA ALA A 61 -9.52 -9.33 -4.80
C ALA A 61 -10.23 -9.45 -3.44
N GLU A 62 -11.33 -10.20 -3.35
CA GLU A 62 -12.09 -10.40 -2.11
C GLU A 62 -11.24 -10.99 -0.96
N ASP A 63 -10.20 -11.77 -1.28
CA ASP A 63 -9.30 -12.41 -0.30
C ASP A 63 -8.20 -11.48 0.26
N TRP A 64 -8.16 -10.21 -0.16
CA TRP A 64 -7.02 -9.32 0.11
C TRP A 64 -6.78 -8.96 1.57
N THR A 65 -7.82 -9.07 2.39
CA THR A 65 -7.80 -8.80 3.84
C THR A 65 -7.42 -10.02 4.68
N SER A 66 -7.24 -11.19 4.05
CA SER A 66 -7.14 -12.49 4.75
C SER A 66 -5.92 -12.69 5.65
N LYS A 67 -4.87 -11.87 5.48
CA LYS A 67 -3.55 -12.00 6.13
C LYS A 67 -2.95 -13.42 6.00
N LYS A 68 -3.24 -14.13 4.90
CA LYS A 68 -2.89 -15.54 4.66
C LYS A 68 -2.37 -15.79 3.24
N GLY A 69 -1.60 -16.88 3.06
CA GLY A 69 -1.11 -17.32 1.75
C GLY A 69 -0.23 -16.26 1.10
N LYS A 70 -0.61 -15.77 -0.09
CA LYS A 70 0.10 -14.66 -0.78
C LYS A 70 0.10 -13.35 0.02
N TYR A 71 -0.75 -13.25 1.04
CA TYR A 71 -0.82 -12.18 2.04
C TYR A 71 -0.44 -12.69 3.46
N GLY A 72 0.40 -13.71 3.60
CA GLY A 72 0.94 -14.15 4.90
C GLY A 72 1.85 -13.09 5.54
N THR A 73 1.79 -12.92 6.86
CA THR A 73 2.50 -11.87 7.61
C THR A 73 3.82 -12.35 8.22
N ASP A 74 4.33 -13.51 7.80
CA ASP A 74 5.67 -13.99 8.13
C ASP A 74 6.75 -13.23 7.34
N PRO A 75 8.02 -13.19 7.80
CA PRO A 75 9.08 -12.40 7.18
C PRO A 75 9.36 -12.75 5.70
N GLU A 76 9.29 -14.03 5.32
CA GLU A 76 9.50 -14.47 3.93
C GLU A 76 8.39 -13.94 3.02
N SER A 77 7.13 -14.11 3.43
CA SER A 77 5.97 -13.56 2.73
C SER A 77 6.05 -12.05 2.61
N LEU A 78 6.32 -11.32 3.70
CA LEU A 78 6.42 -9.85 3.70
C LEU A 78 7.53 -9.33 2.77
N GLN A 79 8.69 -9.99 2.75
CA GLN A 79 9.76 -9.70 1.79
C GLN A 79 9.30 -9.94 0.34
N GLU A 80 8.56 -11.01 0.05
CA GLU A 80 8.01 -11.24 -1.29
C GLU A 80 6.95 -10.20 -1.65
N TRP A 81 6.05 -9.77 -0.75
CA TRP A 81 5.10 -8.69 -1.03
C TRP A 81 5.85 -7.41 -1.44
N ALA A 82 6.86 -7.01 -0.67
CA ALA A 82 7.68 -5.85 -0.97
C ALA A 82 8.42 -6.03 -2.31
N ARG A 83 8.90 -7.26 -2.60
CA ARG A 83 9.52 -7.61 -3.88
C ARG A 83 8.50 -7.57 -5.05
N ARG A 84 7.22 -7.89 -4.84
CA ARG A 84 6.13 -7.73 -5.83
C ARG A 84 5.81 -6.26 -6.08
N LEU A 85 5.59 -5.48 -5.02
CA LEU A 85 5.30 -4.05 -5.11
C LEU A 85 6.43 -3.28 -5.81
N ARG A 86 7.69 -3.52 -5.42
CA ARG A 86 8.85 -2.93 -6.11
C ARG A 86 8.91 -3.27 -7.60
N ARG A 87 8.58 -4.51 -8.00
CA ARG A 87 8.48 -4.89 -9.43
C ARG A 87 7.37 -4.09 -10.12
N TRP A 88 6.16 -4.10 -9.54
CA TRP A 88 5.01 -3.39 -10.12
C TRP A 88 5.29 -1.89 -10.30
N LEU A 89 5.82 -1.22 -9.28
CA LEU A 89 6.20 0.20 -9.31
C LEU A 89 7.28 0.48 -10.36
N ARG A 90 8.32 -0.37 -10.41
CA ARG A 90 9.38 -0.26 -11.42
C ARG A 90 8.84 -0.46 -12.84
N ASP A 91 7.79 -1.27 -13.04
CA ASP A 91 7.27 -1.58 -14.37
C ASP A 91 6.21 -0.58 -14.87
N GLN A 92 5.80 0.40 -14.04
CA GLN A 92 4.88 1.47 -14.46
C GLN A 92 5.53 2.45 -15.47
N PRO A 93 4.75 3.06 -16.38
CA PRO A 93 5.25 4.08 -17.32
C PRO A 93 5.44 5.48 -16.70
N GLU A 94 4.84 5.76 -15.55
CA GLU A 94 4.93 7.06 -14.86
C GLU A 94 6.35 7.40 -14.41
N ALA A 95 6.75 8.67 -14.60
CA ALA A 95 8.05 9.18 -14.14
C ALA A 95 8.09 9.41 -12.62
N GLU A 96 6.96 9.79 -12.03
CA GLU A 96 6.78 10.04 -10.60
C GLU A 96 5.60 9.23 -10.07
N ILE A 97 5.81 8.49 -8.98
CA ILE A 97 4.78 7.67 -8.33
C ILE A 97 4.81 7.94 -6.83
N VAL A 98 3.63 8.23 -6.26
CA VAL A 98 3.43 8.36 -4.81
C VAL A 98 2.74 7.12 -4.29
N VAL A 99 3.36 6.45 -3.31
CA VAL A 99 2.74 5.34 -2.57
C VAL A 99 2.33 5.83 -1.20
N VAL A 100 1.02 5.70 -0.90
CA VAL A 100 0.45 5.98 0.43
C VAL A 100 0.17 4.65 1.11
N SER A 101 0.93 4.32 2.16
CA SER A 101 0.83 3.07 2.92
C SER A 101 1.06 3.36 4.41
N GLN A 102 1.49 2.37 5.19
CA GLN A 102 1.76 2.45 6.62
C GLN A 102 3.21 2.05 6.92
N ALA A 103 3.73 2.45 8.09
CA ALA A 103 5.14 2.34 8.44
C ALA A 103 5.67 0.89 8.40
N GLY A 104 4.96 -0.07 9.00
CA GLY A 104 5.47 -1.43 9.20
C GLY A 104 5.81 -2.10 7.88
N PHE A 105 4.93 -1.99 6.89
CA PHE A 105 5.18 -2.53 5.55
C PHE A 105 6.21 -1.73 4.75
N LEU A 106 6.25 -0.40 4.87
CA LEU A 106 7.16 0.42 4.08
C LEU A 106 8.64 0.17 4.42
N GLU A 107 8.97 -0.23 5.64
CA GLU A 107 10.31 -0.70 6.01
C GLU A 107 10.75 -1.95 5.22
N TYR A 108 9.83 -2.85 4.84
CA TYR A 108 10.14 -3.96 3.93
C TYR A 108 10.31 -3.51 2.48
N VAL A 109 9.64 -2.42 2.07
CA VAL A 109 9.73 -1.84 0.71
C VAL A 109 11.07 -1.12 0.50
N THR A 110 11.54 -0.38 1.51
CA THR A 110 12.82 0.33 1.50
C THR A 110 14.01 -0.57 1.89
N GLY A 111 13.79 -1.54 2.77
CA GLY A 111 14.85 -2.32 3.42
C GLY A 111 15.63 -1.53 4.48
N SER A 112 15.09 -0.40 4.98
CA SER A 112 15.82 0.50 5.88
C SER A 112 15.99 -0.03 7.31
N ASN A 113 15.09 -0.90 7.77
CA ASN A 113 15.03 -1.36 9.16
C ASN A 113 14.94 -2.89 9.29
N LEU A 114 15.55 -3.62 8.35
CA LEU A 114 15.60 -5.08 8.36
C LEU A 114 16.92 -5.60 8.95
N ASP A 115 16.86 -6.70 9.69
CA ASP A 115 18.03 -7.46 10.14
C ASP A 115 18.60 -8.36 9.01
N ASP A 116 19.62 -9.14 9.32
CA ASP A 116 20.27 -10.01 8.33
C ASP A 116 19.41 -11.23 7.93
N ASN A 117 18.34 -11.53 8.69
CA ASN A 117 17.32 -12.54 8.37
C ASN A 117 16.13 -11.93 7.59
N GLY A 118 16.07 -10.60 7.50
CA GLY A 118 14.98 -9.86 6.87
C GLY A 118 13.75 -9.68 7.77
N GLU A 119 13.92 -9.76 9.09
CA GLU A 119 12.93 -9.37 10.10
C GLU A 119 13.07 -7.88 10.45
N LEU A 120 12.01 -7.24 10.97
CA LEU A 120 12.11 -5.86 11.47
C LEU A 120 12.96 -5.82 12.74
N ARG A 121 13.99 -4.97 12.77
CA ARG A 121 14.85 -4.79 13.97
C ARG A 121 14.08 -4.22 15.16
N ASP A 122 13.22 -3.23 14.88
CA ASP A 122 12.33 -2.57 15.83
C ASP A 122 11.03 -2.17 15.11
N PHE A 123 9.86 -2.28 15.77
CA PHE A 123 8.59 -1.86 15.17
C PHE A 123 8.35 -0.35 15.37
N VAL A 124 8.71 0.46 14.38
CA VAL A 124 8.54 1.93 14.41
C VAL A 124 7.10 2.32 14.03
N SER A 125 6.17 2.20 14.98
CA SER A 125 4.74 2.48 14.83
C SER A 125 4.35 3.97 14.64
N GLY A 126 5.29 4.85 14.30
CA GLY A 126 5.18 6.28 14.57
C GLY A 126 4.61 7.17 13.45
N TRP A 127 4.76 6.83 12.17
CA TRP A 127 4.57 7.81 11.09
C TRP A 127 3.94 7.21 9.83
N LYS A 128 2.93 7.89 9.27
CA LYS A 128 2.47 7.65 7.91
C LYS A 128 3.57 8.07 6.93
N GLN A 129 4.38 7.11 6.49
CA GLN A 129 5.43 7.34 5.52
C GLN A 129 4.82 7.42 4.10
N PHE A 130 5.41 8.29 3.27
CA PHE A 130 5.15 8.35 1.84
C PHE A 130 6.41 7.92 1.11
N LEU A 131 6.30 7.02 0.14
CA LEU A 131 7.39 6.76 -0.81
C LEU A 131 7.10 7.49 -2.12
N HIS A 132 8.02 8.37 -2.49
CA HIS A 132 8.06 9.00 -3.80
C HIS A 132 9.13 8.29 -4.64
N PHE A 133 8.70 7.63 -5.70
CA PHE A 133 9.58 7.03 -6.69
C PHE A 133 9.69 7.99 -7.88
N SER A 134 10.91 8.44 -8.18
CA SER A 134 11.23 9.23 -9.36
C SER A 134 12.22 8.46 -10.24
N ARG A 135 11.93 8.37 -11.54
CA ARG A 135 12.90 7.91 -12.54
C ARG A 135 13.72 9.11 -13.03
N ARG A 136 15.05 8.98 -12.99
CA ARG A 136 15.99 9.87 -13.70
C ARG A 136 16.15 9.46 -15.15
#